data_AF-A0A257RR25-F1
#
_entry.id   AF-A0A257RR25-F1
#
_cell.length_a   1.000
_cell.length_b   1.000
_cell.length_c   1.000
_cell.angle_alpha   90.00
_cell.angle_beta   90.00
_cell.angle_gamma   90.00
#
_symmetry.space_group_name_H-M   'P 1'
#
loop_
_entity.id
_entity.type
_entity.pdbx_description
1 polymer ?
#
loop_
_entity_poly.entity_id
_entity_poly.type
_entity_poly.pdbx_seq_one_letter_code
_entity_poly.pdbx_strand_id
1 'polypeptide(L)'
;MLVRALPRMIRYLKARGVYVLFNTNGTILTRRHAEALTATGLDELRVSLDAADAATFKKVRGRDYFDRIVNNLRGFVAYQAETGNALPRLSLWLTGLKDTIETLPQFVALAADIGIPTVYLQRLVFDDTGRGLARPDKALFDHKREIDEAAITAATALATQLGVRLDASGAVEPSLSLQRGEASSPRSLCRRPWSLMYFTANGRALPCCIAPFSARGYANYTLGDAKTQTLAEIFNGPAYQTFRAALLGDAPPAPCRNCGLRWSL
;
A
#
# COMPACT_ATOMS: atom_id res chain seq x y z
N MET A 1 -9.03 8.27 14.14
CA MET A 1 -8.79 9.72 14.30
C MET A 1 -7.51 10.06 13.54
N LEU A 2 -7.45 11.16 12.79
CA LEU A 2 -6.22 11.60 12.14
C LEU A 2 -5.26 12.16 13.20
N VAL A 3 -3.95 12.04 12.94
CA VAL A 3 -2.92 12.65 13.79
C VAL A 3 -3.14 14.17 13.78
N ARG A 4 -3.37 14.79 14.95
CA ARG A 4 -3.69 16.22 15.04
C ARG A 4 -2.62 17.11 14.41
N ALA A 5 -1.36 16.72 14.52
CA ALA A 5 -0.22 17.45 13.96
C ALA A 5 0.03 17.19 12.46
N LEU A 6 -0.78 16.35 11.79
CA LEU A 6 -0.54 15.93 10.40
C LEU A 6 -0.41 17.12 9.42
N PRO A 7 -1.31 18.13 9.41
CA PRO A 7 -1.14 19.29 8.53
C PRO A 7 0.18 20.03 8.74
N ARG A 8 0.63 20.17 10.00
CA ARG A 8 1.91 20.80 10.33
C ARG A 8 3.09 19.98 9.82
N MET A 9 3.03 18.66 9.96
CA MET A 9 4.07 17.74 9.46
C MET A 9 4.18 17.80 7.94
N ILE A 10 3.05 17.82 7.22
CA ILE A 10 3.04 17.94 5.76
C ILE A 10 3.66 19.28 5.35
N ARG A 11 3.20 20.40 5.91
CA ARG A 11 3.76 21.74 5.60
C ARG A 11 5.27 21.81 5.85
N TYR A 12 5.75 21.22 6.96
CA TYR A 12 7.18 21.18 7.28
C TYR A 12 8.01 20.48 6.19
N LEU A 13 7.50 19.36 5.65
CA LEU A 13 8.15 18.60 4.58
C LEU A 13 8.02 19.33 3.23
N LYS A 14 6.84 19.85 2.91
CA LYS A 14 6.60 20.59 1.66
C LYS A 14 7.44 21.86 1.55
N ALA A 15 7.69 22.57 2.66
CA ALA A 15 8.61 23.71 2.71
C ALA A 15 10.07 23.35 2.36
N ARG A 16 10.40 22.05 2.28
CA ARG A 16 11.71 21.51 1.90
C ARG A 16 11.70 20.80 0.55
N GLY A 17 10.65 21.00 -0.26
CA GLY A 17 10.52 20.37 -1.58
C GLY A 17 10.31 18.85 -1.53
N VAL A 18 9.95 18.28 -0.38
CA VAL A 18 9.75 16.83 -0.23
C VAL A 18 8.42 16.41 -0.84
N TYR A 19 8.42 15.26 -1.50
CA TYR A 19 7.20 14.58 -1.94
C TYR A 19 6.52 13.88 -0.76
N VAL A 20 5.25 14.18 -0.50
CA VAL A 20 4.51 13.71 0.67
C VAL A 20 3.26 12.95 0.23
N LEU A 21 3.18 11.71 0.69
CA LEU A 21 2.02 10.84 0.52
C LEU A 21 1.70 10.12 1.83
N PHE A 22 0.44 9.76 2.03
CA PHE A 22 0.08 8.81 3.09
C PHE A 22 -1.16 7.97 2.74
N ASN A 23 -1.34 6.90 3.51
CA ASN A 23 -2.47 5.98 3.38
C ASN A 23 -3.53 6.26 4.45
N THR A 24 -4.81 6.14 4.09
CA THR A 24 -5.95 6.30 5.00
C THR A 24 -7.03 5.26 4.70
N ASN A 25 -7.89 4.98 5.68
CA ASN A 25 -9.11 4.19 5.47
C ASN A 25 -10.31 5.03 4.99
N GLY A 26 -10.14 6.35 4.88
CA GLY A 26 -11.16 7.27 4.34
C GLY A 26 -12.37 7.53 5.25
N THR A 27 -12.52 6.87 6.40
CA THR A 27 -13.76 6.94 7.21
C THR A 27 -14.06 8.36 7.74
N ILE A 28 -13.04 9.17 7.98
CA ILE A 28 -13.16 10.54 8.53
C ILE A 28 -12.73 11.61 7.55
N LEU A 29 -12.74 11.32 6.24
CA LEU A 29 -12.31 12.23 5.18
C LEU A 29 -13.45 13.22 4.82
N THR A 30 -13.85 14.03 5.79
CA THR A 30 -14.88 15.06 5.59
C THR A 30 -14.37 16.20 4.71
N ARG A 31 -15.26 17.06 4.21
CA ARG A 31 -14.91 18.28 3.46
C ARG A 31 -13.85 19.13 4.16
N ARG A 32 -14.01 19.40 5.46
CA ARG A 32 -13.01 20.10 6.29
C ARG A 32 -11.62 19.46 6.23
N HIS A 33 -11.55 18.12 6.20
CA HIS A 33 -10.26 17.43 6.08
C HIS A 33 -9.71 17.51 4.66
N ALA A 34 -10.56 17.42 3.64
CA ALA A 34 -10.14 17.62 2.25
C ALA A 34 -9.49 19.00 2.06
N GLU A 35 -10.17 20.06 2.51
CA GLU A 35 -9.66 21.43 2.49
C GLU A 35 -8.34 21.57 3.26
N ALA A 36 -8.29 21.05 4.48
CA ALA A 36 -7.09 21.14 5.30
C ALA A 36 -5.90 20.39 4.68
N LEU A 37 -6.12 19.25 4.04
CA LEU A 37 -5.08 18.46 3.38
C LEU A 37 -4.62 19.13 2.08
N THR A 38 -5.55 19.57 1.22
CA THR A 38 -5.22 20.30 -0.01
C THR A 38 -4.42 21.57 0.31
N ALA A 39 -4.83 22.34 1.32
CA ALA A 39 -4.13 23.55 1.74
C ALA A 39 -2.70 23.30 2.25
N THR A 40 -2.32 22.07 2.59
CA THR A 40 -0.96 21.73 3.03
C THR A 40 0.01 21.47 1.88
N GLY A 41 -0.48 21.33 0.65
CA GLY A 41 0.31 20.92 -0.50
C GLY A 41 0.62 19.42 -0.52
N LEU A 42 -0.26 18.59 0.06
CA LEU A 42 -0.14 17.13 0.00
C LEU A 42 -0.15 16.66 -1.46
N ASP A 43 0.77 15.77 -1.83
CA ASP A 43 0.89 15.33 -3.22
C ASP A 43 -0.02 14.14 -3.54
N GLU A 44 -0.13 13.17 -2.63
CA GLU A 44 -0.87 11.92 -2.84
C GLU A 44 -1.62 11.47 -1.59
N LEU A 45 -2.87 11.05 -1.78
CA LEU A 45 -3.71 10.43 -0.76
C LEU A 45 -4.19 9.07 -1.26
N ARG A 46 -3.77 8.01 -0.55
CA ARG A 46 -4.07 6.62 -0.90
C ARG A 46 -5.14 6.09 0.04
N VAL A 47 -6.25 5.59 -0.51
CA VAL A 47 -7.41 5.18 0.28
C VAL A 47 -7.63 3.69 0.16
N SER A 48 -7.51 2.98 1.28
CA SER A 48 -7.69 1.52 1.36
C SER A 48 -9.17 1.17 1.54
N LEU A 49 -9.84 0.78 0.46
CA LEU A 49 -11.27 0.44 0.46
C LEU A 49 -11.50 -1.08 0.55
N ASP A 50 -10.72 -1.88 -0.18
CA ASP A 50 -10.73 -3.36 -0.14
C ASP A 50 -12.06 -4.05 -0.55
N ALA A 51 -13.00 -3.34 -1.19
CA ALA A 51 -14.26 -3.91 -1.68
C ALA A 51 -14.96 -2.98 -2.68
N ALA A 52 -15.77 -3.54 -3.59
CA ALA A 52 -16.59 -2.78 -4.54
C ALA A 52 -18.03 -2.50 -4.05
N ASP A 53 -18.45 -3.14 -2.96
CA ASP A 53 -19.78 -3.03 -2.38
C ASP A 53 -19.74 -3.16 -0.84
N ALA A 54 -20.84 -2.77 -0.18
CA ALA A 54 -20.95 -2.77 1.27
C ALA A 54 -20.91 -4.17 1.91
N ALA A 55 -21.47 -5.19 1.24
CA ALA A 55 -21.50 -6.55 1.76
C ALA A 55 -20.10 -7.17 1.78
N THR A 56 -19.37 -7.04 0.67
CA THR A 56 -17.96 -7.45 0.54
C THR A 56 -17.10 -6.65 1.51
N PHE A 57 -17.31 -5.34 1.65
CA PHE A 57 -16.57 -4.51 2.61
C PHE A 57 -16.78 -5.00 4.04
N LYS A 58 -18.02 -5.29 4.44
CA LYS A 58 -18.33 -5.82 5.77
C LYS A 58 -17.70 -7.20 5.99
N LYS A 59 -17.69 -8.07 4.98
CA LYS A 59 -17.02 -9.38 5.03
C LYS A 59 -15.51 -9.25 5.21
N VAL A 60 -14.86 -8.33 4.50
CA VAL A 60 -13.39 -8.15 4.51
C VAL A 60 -12.91 -7.35 5.73
N ARG A 61 -13.61 -6.25 6.07
CA ARG A 61 -13.20 -5.27 7.08
C ARG A 61 -13.89 -5.45 8.44
N GLY A 62 -14.97 -6.23 8.50
CA GLY A 62 -15.76 -6.45 9.73
C GLY A 62 -16.48 -5.20 10.23
N ARG A 63 -16.65 -4.18 9.38
CA ARG A 63 -17.25 -2.88 9.74
C ARG A 63 -18.16 -2.40 8.62
N ASP A 64 -19.16 -1.60 8.98
CA ASP A 64 -20.14 -1.03 8.07
C ASP A 64 -19.84 0.45 7.82
N TYR A 65 -18.81 0.72 7.01
CA TYR A 65 -18.36 2.07 6.69
C TYR A 65 -18.25 2.33 5.18
N PHE A 66 -18.66 1.38 4.34
CA PHE A 66 -18.48 1.45 2.91
C PHE A 66 -19.11 2.71 2.30
N ASP A 67 -20.42 2.89 2.47
CA ASP A 67 -21.15 4.04 1.91
C ASP A 67 -20.61 5.37 2.43
N ARG A 68 -20.25 5.40 3.72
CA ARG A 68 -19.63 6.58 4.32
C ARG A 68 -18.30 6.93 3.64
N ILE A 69 -17.44 5.94 3.38
CA ILE A 69 -16.16 6.17 2.71
C ILE A 69 -16.38 6.61 1.27
N VAL A 70 -17.28 5.95 0.53
CA VAL A 70 -17.65 6.34 -0.85
C VAL A 70 -18.17 7.77 -0.90
N ASN A 71 -19.08 8.15 0.00
CA ASN A 71 -19.61 9.51 0.09
C ASN A 71 -18.53 10.55 0.42
N ASN A 72 -17.61 10.23 1.34
CA ASN A 72 -16.47 11.10 1.64
C ASN A 72 -15.57 11.30 0.41
N LEU A 73 -15.32 10.25 -0.37
CA LEU A 73 -14.49 10.32 -1.58
C LEU A 73 -15.16 11.14 -2.67
N ARG A 74 -16.45 10.92 -2.94
CA ARG A 74 -17.24 11.75 -3.86
C ARG A 74 -17.19 13.22 -3.46
N GLY A 75 -17.33 13.51 -2.15
CA GLY A 75 -17.20 14.86 -1.62
C GLY A 75 -15.79 15.47 -1.79
N PHE A 76 -14.73 14.65 -1.72
CA PHE A 76 -13.37 15.10 -2.01
C PHE A 76 -13.19 15.40 -3.50
N VAL A 77 -13.63 14.51 -4.39
CA VAL A 77 -13.53 14.72 -5.84
C VAL A 77 -14.33 15.96 -6.27
N ALA A 78 -15.55 16.14 -5.75
CA ALA A 78 -16.34 17.35 -5.97
C ALA A 78 -15.61 18.61 -5.51
N TYR A 79 -14.98 18.58 -4.33
CA TYR A 79 -14.15 19.69 -3.84
C TYR A 79 -13.00 20.05 -4.79
N GLN A 80 -12.30 19.04 -5.31
CA GLN A 80 -11.20 19.25 -6.25
C GLN A 80 -11.69 19.90 -7.54
N ALA A 81 -12.82 19.44 -8.07
CA ALA A 81 -13.46 20.02 -9.24
C ALA A 81 -13.91 21.47 -9.00
N GLU A 82 -14.62 21.74 -7.89
CA GLU A 82 -15.11 23.08 -7.51
C GLU A 82 -13.98 24.12 -7.41
N THR A 83 -12.80 23.70 -6.93
CA THR A 83 -11.69 24.61 -6.64
C THR A 83 -10.58 24.59 -7.69
N GLY A 84 -10.70 23.78 -8.73
CA GLY A 84 -9.65 23.57 -9.72
C GLY A 84 -8.36 22.95 -9.15
N ASN A 85 -8.41 22.36 -7.95
CA ASN A 85 -7.25 21.77 -7.31
C ASN A 85 -7.08 20.30 -7.73
N ALA A 86 -6.01 20.00 -8.46
CA ALA A 86 -5.68 18.61 -8.82
C ALA A 86 -4.97 17.82 -7.71
N LEU A 87 -4.63 18.46 -6.58
CA LEU A 87 -3.89 17.85 -5.47
C LEU A 87 -4.71 17.81 -4.16
N PRO A 88 -4.51 16.78 -3.32
CA PRO A 88 -3.66 15.59 -3.55
C PRO A 88 -4.23 14.66 -4.63
N ARG A 89 -3.36 13.92 -5.34
CA ARG A 89 -3.81 12.86 -6.23
C ARG A 89 -4.45 11.74 -5.43
N LEU A 90 -5.66 11.36 -5.79
CA LEU A 90 -6.41 10.30 -5.12
C LEU A 90 -6.16 8.95 -5.80
N SER A 91 -6.04 7.89 -5.01
CA SER A 91 -6.04 6.51 -5.52
C SER A 91 -6.76 5.57 -4.57
N LEU A 92 -7.41 4.55 -5.13
CA LEU A 92 -8.02 3.47 -4.38
C LEU A 92 -7.10 2.26 -4.33
N TRP A 93 -7.01 1.65 -3.15
CA TRP A 93 -6.21 0.46 -2.91
C TRP A 93 -7.12 -0.70 -2.50
N LEU A 94 -6.92 -1.83 -3.18
CA LEU A 94 -7.59 -3.10 -2.94
C LEU A 94 -6.54 -4.17 -2.63
N THR A 95 -6.68 -4.82 -1.49
CA THR A 95 -5.93 -6.02 -1.16
C THR A 95 -6.57 -7.22 -1.87
N GLY A 96 -5.85 -7.79 -2.83
CA GLY A 96 -6.29 -8.96 -3.57
C GLY A 96 -6.38 -10.18 -2.68
N LEU A 97 -7.61 -10.68 -2.47
CA LEU A 97 -7.91 -11.93 -1.79
C LEU A 97 -8.49 -12.93 -2.78
N LYS A 98 -8.22 -14.22 -2.58
CA LYS A 98 -8.81 -15.31 -3.38
C LYS A 98 -10.34 -15.25 -3.45
N ASP A 99 -10.97 -14.81 -2.36
CA ASP A 99 -12.43 -14.74 -2.22
C ASP A 99 -13.07 -13.52 -2.90
N THR A 100 -12.29 -12.51 -3.30
CA THR A 100 -12.82 -11.21 -3.75
C THR A 100 -12.18 -10.69 -5.03
N ILE A 101 -11.17 -11.37 -5.59
CA ILE A 101 -10.48 -10.89 -6.79
C ILE A 101 -11.39 -10.79 -8.02
N GLU A 102 -12.41 -11.64 -8.10
CA GLU A 102 -13.45 -11.58 -9.14
C GLU A 102 -14.20 -10.25 -9.15
N THR A 103 -14.22 -9.52 -8.02
CA THR A 103 -14.89 -8.22 -7.91
C THR A 103 -14.01 -7.04 -8.37
N LEU A 104 -12.80 -7.31 -8.87
CA LEU A 104 -11.86 -6.27 -9.29
C LEU A 104 -12.42 -5.38 -10.42
N PRO A 105 -13.11 -5.90 -11.46
CA PRO A 105 -13.74 -5.04 -12.47
C PRO A 105 -14.78 -4.07 -11.86
N GLN A 106 -15.61 -4.55 -10.92
CA GLN A 106 -16.58 -3.70 -10.22
C GLN A 106 -15.87 -2.64 -9.36
N PHE A 107 -14.72 -2.97 -8.79
CA PHE A 107 -13.89 -2.00 -8.05
C PHE A 107 -13.33 -0.90 -8.96
N VAL A 108 -12.91 -1.25 -10.19
CA VAL A 108 -12.50 -0.29 -11.21
C VAL A 108 -13.68 0.60 -11.64
N ALA A 109 -14.85 0.02 -11.88
CA ALA A 109 -16.06 0.77 -12.20
C ALA A 109 -16.43 1.76 -11.08
N LEU A 110 -16.34 1.33 -9.82
CA LEU A 110 -16.56 2.20 -8.66
C LEU A 110 -15.56 3.34 -8.61
N ALA A 111 -14.27 3.09 -8.90
CA ALA A 111 -13.27 4.14 -8.95
C ALA A 111 -13.60 5.20 -10.02
N ALA A 112 -13.99 4.74 -11.21
CA ALA A 112 -14.43 5.62 -12.30
C ALA A 112 -15.68 6.45 -11.92
N ASP A 113 -16.69 5.80 -11.32
CA ASP A 113 -17.93 6.46 -10.88
C ASP A 113 -17.66 7.56 -9.83
N ILE A 114 -16.74 7.32 -8.90
CA ILE A 114 -16.34 8.33 -7.91
C ILE A 114 -15.50 9.45 -8.56
N GLY A 115 -14.86 9.20 -9.70
CA GLY A 115 -13.91 10.11 -10.35
C GLY A 115 -12.48 9.98 -9.85
N ILE A 116 -12.08 8.80 -9.35
CA ILE A 116 -10.71 8.52 -8.91
C ILE A 116 -9.92 7.88 -10.06
N PRO A 117 -8.79 8.47 -10.48
CA PRO A 117 -8.10 8.07 -11.72
C PRO A 117 -7.22 6.84 -11.58
N THR A 118 -7.02 6.28 -10.38
CA THR A 118 -6.07 5.20 -10.16
C THR A 118 -6.53 4.18 -9.13
N VAL A 119 -6.42 2.91 -9.49
CA VAL A 119 -6.64 1.73 -8.67
C VAL A 119 -5.34 0.96 -8.53
N TYR A 120 -5.02 0.55 -7.30
CA TYR A 120 -3.90 -0.32 -6.99
C TYR A 120 -4.39 -1.66 -6.43
N LEU A 121 -3.97 -2.75 -7.07
CA LEU A 121 -4.09 -4.11 -6.57
C LEU A 121 -2.86 -4.45 -5.72
N GLN A 122 -3.04 -4.68 -4.42
CA GLN A 122 -1.99 -5.09 -3.51
C GLN A 122 -2.13 -6.57 -3.14
N ARG A 123 -1.02 -7.32 -3.19
CA ARG A 123 -1.02 -8.71 -2.71
C ARG A 123 -1.11 -8.76 -1.19
N LEU A 124 -1.82 -9.77 -0.69
CA LEU A 124 -1.95 -9.99 0.74
C LEU A 124 -0.61 -10.35 1.40
N VAL A 125 -0.42 -9.77 2.57
CA VAL A 125 0.83 -9.65 3.31
C VAL A 125 0.72 -10.46 4.61
N PHE A 126 1.50 -11.53 4.78
CA PHE A 126 1.39 -12.43 5.93
C PHE A 126 2.71 -13.14 6.30
N ASP A 127 2.82 -13.52 7.58
CA ASP A 127 3.82 -14.46 8.10
C ASP A 127 3.26 -15.89 8.08
N ASP A 128 4.09 -16.89 8.40
CA ASP A 128 3.67 -18.31 8.35
C ASP A 128 2.56 -18.66 9.34
N THR A 129 2.34 -17.84 10.37
CA THR A 129 1.27 -18.06 11.35
C THR A 129 -0.07 -17.46 10.90
N GLY A 130 -0.01 -16.45 10.05
CA GLY A 130 -1.16 -15.66 9.61
C GLY A 130 -1.82 -14.82 10.73
N ARG A 131 -2.71 -13.91 10.32
CA ARG A 131 -3.54 -13.10 11.23
C ARG A 131 -4.86 -12.69 10.57
N GLY A 132 -5.99 -13.11 11.13
CA GLY A 132 -7.30 -12.79 10.56
C GLY A 132 -7.42 -13.33 9.12
N LEU A 133 -7.71 -12.45 8.16
CA LEU A 133 -7.72 -12.81 6.73
C LEU A 133 -6.32 -12.90 6.12
N ALA A 134 -5.29 -12.37 6.76
CA ALA A 134 -3.91 -12.43 6.27
C ALA A 134 -3.32 -13.83 6.49
N ARG A 135 -3.68 -14.78 5.62
CA ARG A 135 -3.31 -16.18 5.70
C ARG A 135 -3.03 -16.76 4.30
N PRO A 136 -2.25 -17.85 4.19
CA PRO A 136 -1.93 -18.47 2.89
C PRO A 136 -3.17 -18.86 2.07
N ASP A 137 -4.24 -19.34 2.71
CA ASP A 137 -5.49 -19.78 2.07
C ASP A 137 -6.28 -18.63 1.42
N LYS A 138 -6.03 -17.39 1.85
CA LYS A 138 -6.70 -16.19 1.33
C LYS A 138 -5.86 -15.41 0.33
N ALA A 139 -4.55 -15.65 0.30
CA ALA A 139 -3.64 -14.91 -0.56
C ALA A 139 -3.71 -15.39 -2.01
N LEU A 140 -3.58 -14.45 -2.96
CA LEU A 140 -3.29 -14.72 -4.36
C LEU A 140 -1.81 -15.18 -4.48
N PHE A 141 -1.56 -16.45 -4.13
CA PHE A 141 -0.25 -17.08 -4.21
C PHE A 141 -0.35 -18.58 -4.55
N ASP A 142 0.74 -19.07 -5.14
CA ASP A 142 1.11 -20.43 -5.49
C ASP A 142 0.43 -21.06 -6.71
N HIS A 143 -0.78 -20.62 -7.09
CA HIS A 143 -1.42 -21.10 -8.32
C HIS A 143 -2.16 -19.96 -9.03
N LYS A 144 -1.78 -19.68 -10.29
CA LYS A 144 -2.62 -18.92 -11.22
C LYS A 144 -3.90 -19.72 -11.39
N ARG A 145 -4.98 -19.28 -10.74
CA ARG A 145 -6.30 -19.78 -11.11
C ARG A 145 -6.70 -19.04 -12.37
N GLU A 146 -7.28 -19.73 -13.34
CA GLU A 146 -7.83 -19.10 -14.55
C GLU A 146 -8.78 -17.95 -14.18
N ILE A 147 -9.51 -18.11 -13.07
CA ILE A 147 -10.37 -17.10 -12.46
C ILE A 147 -9.61 -15.81 -12.11
N ASP A 148 -8.40 -15.91 -11.54
CA ASP A 148 -7.61 -14.74 -11.12
C ASP A 148 -7.15 -13.95 -12.36
N GLU A 149 -6.74 -14.65 -13.41
CA GLU A 149 -6.32 -14.04 -14.68
C GLU A 149 -7.48 -13.42 -15.45
N ALA A 150 -8.62 -14.11 -15.49
CA ALA A 150 -9.83 -13.62 -16.13
C ALA A 150 -10.32 -12.32 -15.45
N ALA A 151 -10.32 -12.29 -14.12
CA ALA A 151 -10.71 -11.10 -13.36
C ALA A 151 -9.76 -9.92 -13.61
N ILE A 152 -8.44 -10.16 -13.64
CA ILE A 152 -7.46 -9.11 -13.94
C ILE A 152 -7.58 -8.63 -15.38
N THR A 153 -7.73 -9.53 -16.34
CA THR A 153 -7.88 -9.18 -17.76
C THR A 153 -9.14 -8.33 -17.98
N ALA A 154 -10.27 -8.75 -17.41
CA ALA A 154 -11.52 -8.01 -17.48
C ALA A 154 -11.38 -6.63 -16.82
N ALA A 155 -10.72 -6.56 -15.66
CA ALA A 155 -10.50 -5.29 -14.97
C ALA A 155 -9.58 -4.35 -15.74
N THR A 156 -8.50 -4.85 -16.35
CA THR A 156 -7.59 -4.06 -17.18
C THR A 156 -8.30 -3.53 -18.42
N ALA A 157 -9.10 -4.35 -19.10
CA ALA A 157 -9.88 -3.90 -20.26
C ALA A 157 -10.88 -2.79 -19.87
N LEU A 158 -11.59 -2.98 -18.76
CA LEU A 158 -12.52 -1.99 -18.24
C LEU A 158 -11.82 -0.70 -17.78
N ALA A 159 -10.66 -0.82 -17.14
CA ALA A 159 -9.86 0.32 -16.70
C ALA A 159 -9.45 1.19 -17.90
N THR A 160 -8.98 0.57 -18.99
CA THR A 160 -8.68 1.26 -20.26
C THR A 160 -9.92 1.96 -20.83
N GLN A 161 -11.07 1.27 -20.87
CA GLN A 161 -12.31 1.85 -21.38
C GLN A 161 -12.78 3.07 -20.57
N LEU A 162 -12.60 3.03 -19.25
CA LEU A 162 -13.05 4.08 -18.33
C LEU A 162 -11.98 5.16 -18.06
N GLY A 163 -10.79 5.04 -18.64
CA GLY A 163 -9.68 5.98 -18.38
C GLY A 163 -9.12 5.90 -16.96
N VAL A 164 -9.28 4.76 -16.28
CA VAL A 164 -8.72 4.50 -14.94
C VAL A 164 -7.40 3.76 -15.11
N ARG A 165 -6.36 4.17 -14.39
CA ARG A 165 -5.12 3.42 -14.30
C ARG A 165 -5.26 2.27 -13.30
N LEU A 166 -4.99 1.04 -13.73
CA LEU A 166 -4.96 -0.14 -12.87
C LEU A 166 -3.54 -0.70 -12.78
N ASP A 167 -2.92 -0.55 -11.60
CA ASP A 167 -1.56 -1.03 -11.32
C ASP A 167 -1.56 -2.06 -10.19
N ALA A 168 -0.50 -2.85 -10.08
CA ALA A 168 -0.19 -3.52 -8.83
C ALA A 168 0.74 -2.69 -7.94
N SER A 169 0.79 -3.05 -6.66
CA SER A 169 1.74 -2.46 -5.71
C SER A 169 3.17 -2.60 -6.22
N GLY A 170 3.91 -1.49 -6.26
CA GLY A 170 5.23 -1.40 -6.91
C GLY A 170 5.21 -0.73 -8.28
N ALA A 171 4.04 -0.30 -8.78
CA ALA A 171 3.85 0.28 -10.11
C ALA A 171 4.24 -0.67 -11.26
N VAL A 172 4.01 -1.96 -11.01
CA VAL A 172 4.15 -3.04 -12.01
C VAL A 172 2.76 -3.41 -12.53
N GLU A 173 2.71 -3.95 -13.74
CA GLU A 173 1.48 -4.54 -14.28
C GLU A 173 0.89 -5.57 -13.30
N PRO A 174 -0.43 -5.51 -12.99
CA PRO A 174 -1.06 -6.42 -12.04
C PRO A 174 -0.79 -7.90 -12.31
N SER A 175 -0.81 -8.30 -13.58
CA SER A 175 -0.54 -9.68 -14.03
C SER A 175 0.90 -10.11 -13.75
N LEU A 176 1.89 -9.23 -13.99
CA LEU A 176 3.30 -9.47 -13.67
C LEU A 176 3.51 -9.58 -12.16
N SER A 177 2.78 -8.80 -11.37
CA SER A 177 2.88 -8.81 -9.91
C SER A 177 2.46 -10.14 -9.25
N LEU A 178 1.62 -10.92 -9.94
CA LEU A 178 1.17 -12.25 -9.51
C LEU A 178 2.13 -13.37 -9.90
N GLN A 179 3.07 -13.13 -10.81
CA GLN A 179 4.02 -14.15 -11.23
C GLN A 179 5.04 -14.41 -10.12
N ARG A 180 5.40 -15.68 -9.95
CA ARG A 180 6.59 -16.06 -9.18
C ARG A 180 7.78 -15.81 -10.10
N GLY A 181 8.63 -14.85 -9.76
CA GLY A 181 9.84 -14.60 -10.56
C GLY A 181 10.67 -15.88 -10.67
N GLU A 182 11.08 -16.24 -11.89
CA GLU A 182 11.94 -17.40 -12.18
C GLU A 182 13.38 -17.24 -11.64
N ALA A 183 13.69 -16.09 -11.04
CA ALA A 183 14.99 -15.82 -10.45
C ALA A 183 15.29 -16.82 -9.32
N SER A 184 16.49 -17.40 -9.34
CA SER A 184 17.02 -18.27 -8.26
C SER A 184 17.02 -17.59 -6.89
N SER A 185 17.06 -16.25 -6.85
CA SER A 185 16.84 -15.46 -5.65
C SER A 185 15.96 -14.24 -5.95
N PRO A 186 14.61 -14.34 -5.88
CA PRO A 186 13.72 -13.23 -6.21
C PRO A 186 13.85 -12.03 -5.26
N ARG A 187 14.51 -12.23 -4.11
CA ARG A 187 14.78 -11.24 -3.08
C ARG A 187 15.96 -10.32 -3.42
N SER A 188 16.89 -10.78 -4.27
CA SER A 188 18.08 -10.01 -4.66
C SER A 188 17.73 -8.78 -5.51
N LEU A 189 16.53 -8.77 -6.11
CA LEU A 189 15.99 -7.62 -6.84
C LEU A 189 15.49 -6.50 -5.91
N CYS A 190 15.25 -6.78 -4.62
CA CYS A 190 14.75 -5.78 -3.70
C CYS A 190 15.83 -4.73 -3.39
N ARG A 191 15.58 -3.48 -3.80
CA ARG A 191 16.47 -2.33 -3.50
C ARG A 191 16.06 -1.52 -2.28
N ARG A 192 14.93 -1.84 -1.62
CA ARG A 192 14.38 -1.04 -0.51
C ARG A 192 15.40 -0.74 0.60
N PRO A 193 16.23 -1.69 1.07
CA PRO A 193 17.23 -1.39 2.11
C PRO A 193 18.32 -0.37 1.71
N TRP A 194 18.45 -0.04 0.42
CA TRP A 194 19.39 0.96 -0.10
C TRP A 194 18.73 2.28 -0.51
N SER A 195 17.39 2.36 -0.55
CA SER A 195 16.69 3.57 -0.98
C SER A 195 15.58 4.02 -0.04
N LEU A 196 15.29 3.25 1.01
CA LEU A 196 14.18 3.48 1.92
C LEU A 196 14.55 3.19 3.38
N MET A 197 14.07 4.05 4.26
CA MET A 197 14.00 3.82 5.70
C MET A 197 12.54 3.88 6.13
N TYR A 198 12.11 2.91 6.92
CA TYR A 198 10.77 2.94 7.50
C TYR A 198 10.86 3.15 9.01
N PHE A 199 10.20 4.18 9.52
CA PHE A 199 10.19 4.48 10.95
C PHE A 199 8.84 4.18 11.56
N THR A 200 8.87 3.46 12.67
CA THR A 200 7.72 3.30 13.54
C THR A 200 7.47 4.57 14.36
N ALA A 201 6.26 4.72 14.92
CA ALA A 201 5.92 5.86 15.76
C ALA A 201 6.80 6.01 17.02
N ASN A 202 7.50 4.94 17.45
CA ASN A 202 8.40 4.98 18.59
C ASN A 202 9.88 5.18 18.23
N GLY A 203 10.20 5.49 16.97
CA GLY A 203 11.56 5.83 16.52
C GLY A 203 12.36 4.66 15.95
N ARG A 204 11.88 3.40 16.07
CA ARG A 204 12.60 2.24 15.51
C ARG A 204 12.63 2.30 13.98
N ALA A 205 13.84 2.17 13.43
CA ALA A 205 14.08 2.04 12.00
C ALA A 205 13.92 0.58 11.55
N LEU A 206 13.22 0.37 10.45
CA LEU A 206 12.96 -0.93 9.83
C LEU A 206 13.41 -0.90 8.35
N PRO A 207 13.74 -2.06 7.75
CA PRO A 207 14.17 -2.13 6.34
C PRO A 207 13.06 -1.78 5.35
N CYS A 208 11.80 -2.00 5.72
CA CYS A 208 10.62 -1.67 4.92
C CYS A 208 9.34 -1.73 5.78
N CYS A 209 8.24 -1.18 5.26
CA CYS A 209 6.92 -1.23 5.91
C CYS A 209 6.32 -2.65 6.01
N ILE A 210 6.84 -3.60 5.21
CA ILE A 210 6.35 -4.98 5.13
C ILE A 210 6.94 -5.85 6.24
N ALA A 211 8.16 -5.57 6.71
CA ALA A 211 8.89 -6.43 7.63
C ALA A 211 8.10 -6.87 8.88
N PRO A 212 7.33 -6.00 9.56
CA PRO A 212 6.51 -6.38 10.72
C PRO A 212 5.37 -7.36 10.43
N PHE A 213 5.00 -7.51 9.16
CA PHE A 213 3.93 -8.39 8.72
C PHE A 213 4.45 -9.70 8.11
N SER A 214 5.74 -9.78 7.80
CA SER A 214 6.39 -10.98 7.26
C SER A 214 7.20 -11.75 8.32
N ALA A 215 7.54 -11.12 9.43
CA ALA A 215 8.25 -11.73 10.55
C ALA A 215 7.75 -11.17 11.88
N ARG A 216 7.72 -12.01 12.92
CA ARG A 216 7.36 -11.59 14.29
C ARG A 216 8.58 -11.13 15.07
N GLY A 217 8.36 -10.25 16.03
CA GLY A 217 9.38 -9.80 16.97
C GLY A 217 10.28 -8.71 16.40
N TYR A 218 10.24 -7.53 17.02
CA TYR A 218 11.00 -6.35 16.56
C TYR A 218 12.51 -6.61 16.41
N ALA A 219 13.08 -7.53 17.19
CA ALA A 219 14.49 -7.91 17.09
C ALA A 219 14.86 -8.45 15.68
N ASN A 220 13.91 -9.03 14.96
CA ASN A 220 14.16 -9.62 13.63
C ASN A 220 14.25 -8.59 12.50
N TYR A 221 13.89 -7.32 12.75
CA TYR A 221 13.81 -6.31 11.69
C TYR A 221 14.06 -4.86 12.15
N THR A 222 14.51 -4.64 13.38
CA THR A 222 14.92 -3.30 13.85
C THR A 222 16.37 -3.04 13.49
N LEU A 223 16.63 -1.95 12.78
CA LEU A 223 17.95 -1.58 12.25
C LEU A 223 18.55 -0.32 12.91
N GLY A 224 17.84 0.29 13.85
CA GLY A 224 18.31 1.46 14.61
C GLY A 224 17.17 2.18 15.33
N ASP A 225 17.49 3.26 16.04
CA ASP A 225 16.53 4.11 16.76
C ASP A 225 16.81 5.60 16.50
N ALA A 226 15.85 6.28 15.85
CA ALA A 226 15.94 7.71 15.50
C ALA A 226 15.89 8.65 16.72
N LYS A 227 15.61 8.13 17.91
CA LYS A 227 15.67 8.91 19.15
C LYS A 227 17.08 9.04 19.71
N THR A 228 17.96 8.12 19.37
CA THR A 228 19.34 8.04 19.90
C THR A 228 20.40 8.15 18.82
N GLN A 229 20.03 8.01 17.55
CA GLN A 229 20.93 8.03 16.41
C GLN A 229 20.37 8.96 15.33
N THR A 230 21.26 9.62 14.60
CA THR A 230 20.93 10.34 13.36
C THR A 230 20.52 9.38 12.25
N LEU A 231 19.80 9.88 11.25
CA LEU A 231 19.39 9.07 10.09
C LEU A 231 20.60 8.49 9.34
N ALA A 232 21.69 9.25 9.23
CA ALA A 232 22.91 8.83 8.57
C ALA A 232 23.64 7.70 9.33
N GLU A 233 23.70 7.80 10.66
CA GLU A 233 24.27 6.74 11.51
C GLU A 233 23.47 5.45 11.42
N ILE A 234 22.14 5.53 11.40
CA ILE A 234 21.30 4.35 11.22
C ILE A 234 21.52 3.74 9.83
N PHE A 235 21.39 4.55 8.77
CA PHE A 235 21.39 4.06 7.39
C PHE A 235 22.75 3.48 6.94
N ASN A 236 23.86 4.02 7.46
CA ASN A 236 25.20 3.55 7.15
C ASN A 236 25.77 2.62 8.23
N GLY A 237 25.07 2.46 9.36
CA GLY A 237 25.54 1.71 10.51
C GLY A 237 25.54 0.18 10.32
N PRO A 238 26.19 -0.55 11.25
CA PRO A 238 26.43 -1.99 11.13
C PRO A 238 25.16 -2.81 10.89
N ALA A 239 24.05 -2.47 11.56
CA ALA A 239 22.79 -3.21 11.41
C ALA A 239 22.25 -3.18 9.97
N TYR A 240 22.29 -2.01 9.31
CA TYR A 240 21.91 -1.90 7.90
C TYR A 240 22.89 -2.62 6.98
N GLN A 241 24.21 -2.52 7.23
CA GLN A 241 25.22 -3.21 6.41
C GLN A 241 25.09 -4.73 6.51
N THR A 242 24.95 -5.28 7.72
CA THR A 242 24.70 -6.71 7.95
C THR A 242 23.40 -7.16 7.29
N PHE A 243 22.32 -6.38 7.40
CA PHE A 243 21.05 -6.69 6.76
C PHE A 243 21.17 -6.75 5.24
N ARG A 244 21.84 -5.77 4.63
CA ARG A 244 22.09 -5.68 3.18
C ARG A 244 22.93 -6.85 2.68
N ALA A 245 24.01 -7.19 3.38
CA ALA A 245 24.86 -8.33 3.04
C ALA A 245 24.09 -9.65 3.13
N ALA A 246 23.33 -9.87 4.21
CA ALA A 246 22.51 -11.06 4.37
C ALA A 246 21.43 -11.17 3.29
N LEU A 247 20.80 -10.06 2.89
CA LEU A 247 19.78 -10.05 1.85
C LEU A 247 20.32 -10.52 0.48
N LEU A 248 21.59 -10.25 0.19
CA LEU A 248 22.25 -10.67 -1.06
C LEU A 248 22.80 -12.11 -1.00
N GLY A 249 22.91 -12.70 0.19
CA GLY A 249 23.40 -14.06 0.39
C GLY A 249 22.29 -15.13 0.38
N ASP A 250 22.68 -16.38 0.67
CA ASP A 250 21.79 -17.54 0.65
C ASP A 250 20.87 -17.64 1.88
N ALA A 251 21.17 -16.88 2.94
CA ALA A 251 20.42 -16.83 4.19
C ALA A 251 19.85 -15.42 4.44
N PRO A 252 18.81 -14.99 3.70
CA PRO A 252 18.25 -13.66 3.84
C PRO A 252 17.61 -13.45 5.22
N PRO A 253 17.54 -12.19 5.71
CA PRO A 253 16.89 -11.87 6.98
C PRO A 253 15.47 -12.42 7.07
N ALA A 254 15.02 -12.74 8.28
CA ALA A 254 13.70 -13.32 8.53
C ALA A 254 12.53 -12.66 7.76
N PRO A 255 12.35 -11.32 7.77
CA PRO A 255 11.27 -10.67 7.01
C PRO A 255 11.41 -10.78 5.49
N CYS A 256 12.61 -11.07 4.99
CA CYS A 256 12.93 -11.13 3.57
C CYS A 256 12.82 -12.54 2.98
N ARG A 257 12.85 -13.61 3.79
CA ARG A 257 12.87 -15.01 3.31
C ARG A 257 11.78 -15.33 2.30
N ASN A 258 10.59 -14.78 2.48
CA ASN A 258 9.45 -14.99 1.59
C ASN A 258 9.09 -13.75 0.76
N CYS A 259 9.86 -12.66 0.89
CA CYS A 259 9.65 -11.39 0.18
C CYS A 259 9.94 -11.58 -1.32
N GLY A 260 9.07 -11.10 -2.21
CA GLY A 260 9.16 -11.35 -3.67
C GLY A 260 8.59 -12.67 -4.18
N LEU A 261 8.53 -13.72 -3.34
CA LEU A 261 7.73 -14.91 -3.66
C LEU A 261 6.25 -14.65 -3.37
N ARG A 262 5.94 -14.19 -2.16
CA ARG A 262 4.56 -13.96 -1.70
C ARG A 262 4.07 -12.51 -1.91
N TRP A 263 4.86 -11.66 -2.58
CA TRP A 263 4.69 -10.20 -2.59
C TRP A 263 5.08 -9.63 -3.94
N SER A 264 4.42 -8.55 -4.37
CA SER A 264 4.94 -7.75 -5.48
C SER A 264 6.11 -6.89 -4.99
N LEU A 265 7.26 -7.01 -5.65
CA LEU A 265 8.45 -6.22 -5.34
C LEU A 265 8.41 -4.90 -6.09
#